data_AF-A0A7R9P503-F1
#
_entry.id   AF-A0A7R9P503-F1
#
_cell.length_a   1.000
_cell.length_b   1.000
_cell.length_c   1.000
_cell.angle_alpha   90.00
_cell.angle_beta   90.00
_cell.angle_gamma   90.00
#
_symmetry.space_group_name_H-M   'P 1'
#
loop_
_entity.id
_entity.type
_entity.pdbx_description
1 polymer ?
#
loop_
_entity_poly.entity_id
_entity_poly.type
_entity_poly.pdbx_seq_one_letter_code
_entity_poly.pdbx_strand_id
1 'polypeptide(L)'
;MLWIGKSKAMESEEILDGVLELLSLQERIDVENNDIHPRRMEQVITIQIQNALIRQNAAGTINRTYVNILEILKKACLTEHLATLQDEYKRLERQVRTNMKERDRAVRMMRREVEALHTDCKMLVRTESVDVLDKKTGWWPTPRELLLPKELEELEQILHQIQEATLVSSYEDIFPRMEMQLKHKNQLIQQLKENTAERDALLNRKSHAELTLATMQQAMEEHIFEYHESKNLLNEEIEERKAQIESDKKKIVENGNMLVNLRCSLQTLYEVLDCVNTEEDEEEEQVVLEEVASDPDLLEPVVKEISHDAIPVIEEDPLVLLEMVTEKMRILIEKLPQDPPSEFVELARETYQQNIANMLGQAEFVDKEAYEFYLGDEMDAEDLSVPTRRDIKMRSAKICEEFGDKNIEQQLIERVGGKGKIKIQYL
;
A
#
# COMPACT_ATOMS: atom_id res chain seq x y z
N MET A 1 54.95 -12.45 56.61
CA MET A 1 53.49 -12.19 56.51
C MET A 1 53.03 -11.68 55.14
N LEU A 2 53.90 -11.33 54.17
CA LEU A 2 53.49 -10.80 52.87
C LEU A 2 53.31 -11.84 51.74
N TRP A 3 53.60 -13.12 51.98
CA TRP A 3 53.51 -14.18 50.95
C TRP A 3 52.20 -14.97 50.96
N ILE A 4 51.46 -14.99 52.08
CA ILE A 4 50.19 -15.73 52.20
C ILE A 4 49.03 -14.95 51.55
N GLY A 5 49.15 -13.62 51.40
CA GLY A 5 48.12 -12.77 50.79
C GLY A 5 48.05 -12.83 49.27
N LYS A 6 49.15 -13.15 48.57
CA LYS A 6 49.15 -13.26 47.10
C LYS A 6 48.56 -14.59 46.60
N SER A 7 48.79 -15.68 47.33
CA SER A 7 48.21 -17.00 46.99
C SER A 7 46.68 -16.98 47.05
N LYS A 8 46.11 -16.36 48.11
CA LYS A 8 44.66 -16.26 48.28
C LYS A 8 43.96 -15.34 47.27
N ALA A 9 44.67 -14.32 46.76
CA ALA A 9 44.12 -13.43 45.73
C ALA A 9 44.07 -14.12 44.36
N MET A 10 45.09 -14.91 44.06
CA MET A 10 45.19 -15.68 42.81
C MET A 10 44.16 -16.83 42.78
N GLU A 11 43.99 -17.53 43.91
CA GLU A 11 42.89 -18.49 44.09
C GLU A 11 41.51 -17.83 43.98
N SER A 12 41.34 -16.59 44.44
CA SER A 12 40.06 -15.89 44.34
C SER A 12 39.71 -15.43 42.92
N GLU A 13 40.70 -15.11 42.09
CA GLU A 13 40.48 -14.79 40.66
C GLU A 13 40.14 -16.06 39.87
N GLU A 14 40.85 -17.17 40.10
CA GLU A 14 40.54 -18.46 39.46
C GLU A 14 39.14 -18.98 39.84
N ILE A 15 38.73 -18.79 41.10
CA ILE A 15 37.36 -19.11 41.53
C ILE A 15 36.34 -18.18 40.88
N LEU A 16 36.65 -16.88 40.72
CA LEU A 16 35.74 -15.93 40.08
C LEU A 16 35.56 -16.24 38.58
N ASP A 17 36.65 -16.57 37.89
CA ASP A 17 36.62 -16.99 36.48
C ASP A 17 35.88 -18.32 36.32
N GLY A 18 36.10 -19.29 37.21
CA GLY A 18 35.34 -20.54 37.21
C GLY A 18 33.84 -20.35 37.49
N VAL A 19 33.47 -19.41 38.37
CA VAL A 19 32.06 -19.07 38.62
C VAL A 19 31.43 -18.37 37.42
N LEU A 20 32.16 -17.48 36.75
CA LEU A 20 31.69 -16.82 35.52
C LEU A 20 31.53 -17.83 34.38
N GLU A 21 32.44 -18.79 34.25
CA GLU A 21 32.36 -19.85 33.25
C GLU A 21 31.17 -20.77 33.53
N LEU A 22 30.97 -21.18 34.78
CA LEU A 22 29.79 -21.97 35.20
C LEU A 22 28.47 -21.21 34.99
N LEU A 23 28.42 -19.91 35.25
CA LEU A 23 27.23 -19.09 34.97
C LEU A 23 26.95 -18.98 33.47
N SER A 24 27.99 -18.86 32.64
CA SER A 24 27.83 -18.83 31.18
C SER A 24 27.40 -20.17 30.59
N LEU A 25 27.85 -21.28 31.21
CA LEU A 25 27.45 -22.64 30.84
C LEU A 25 26.02 -22.92 31.31
N GLN A 26 25.63 -22.47 32.50
CA GLN A 26 24.24 -22.52 32.97
C GLN A 26 23.31 -21.72 32.05
N GLU A 27 23.72 -20.52 31.63
CA GLU A 27 22.95 -19.69 30.70
C GLU A 27 22.83 -20.32 29.31
N ARG A 28 23.87 -21.03 28.84
CA ARG A 28 23.82 -21.84 27.62
C ARG A 28 22.90 -23.05 27.74
N ILE A 29 22.95 -23.77 28.86
CA ILE A 29 22.08 -24.94 29.13
C ILE A 29 20.61 -24.49 29.23
N ASP A 30 20.34 -23.36 29.87
CA ASP A 30 18.98 -22.77 29.97
C ASP A 30 18.44 -22.31 28.60
N VAL A 31 19.33 -21.93 27.66
CA VAL A 31 18.96 -21.60 26.27
C VAL A 31 18.78 -22.87 25.41
N GLU A 32 19.58 -23.90 25.64
CA GLU A 32 19.57 -25.14 24.87
C GLU A 32 18.42 -26.08 25.27
N ASN A 33 17.94 -26.01 26.53
CA ASN A 33 16.84 -26.85 27.04
C ASN A 33 15.42 -26.30 26.81
N ASN A 34 15.22 -25.17 26.12
CA ASN A 34 13.88 -24.64 25.77
C ASN A 34 12.86 -24.45 26.92
N ASP A 35 13.25 -24.65 28.18
CA ASP A 35 12.42 -24.40 29.36
C ASP A 35 12.42 -22.91 29.69
N ILE A 36 11.74 -22.14 28.84
CA ILE A 36 11.40 -20.76 29.14
C ILE A 36 10.46 -20.79 30.36
N HIS A 37 11.03 -20.54 31.54
CA HIS A 37 10.29 -20.43 32.79
C HIS A 37 9.02 -19.57 32.55
N PRO A 38 7.81 -20.02 32.92
CA PRO A 38 6.54 -19.39 32.54
C PRO A 38 6.45 -17.88 32.87
N ARG A 39 7.17 -17.45 33.91
CA ARG A 39 7.28 -16.05 34.34
C ARG A 39 8.08 -15.16 33.37
N ARG A 40 9.07 -15.71 32.66
CA ARG A 40 9.79 -15.02 31.57
C ARG A 40 8.90 -14.89 30.35
N MET A 41 8.10 -15.91 30.03
CA MET A 41 7.14 -15.86 28.93
C MET A 41 6.07 -14.78 29.15
N GLU A 42 5.51 -14.68 30.36
CA GLU A 42 4.58 -13.61 30.74
C GLU A 42 5.19 -12.20 30.59
N GLN A 43 6.46 -12.04 30.97
CA GLN A 43 7.18 -10.77 30.83
C GLN A 43 7.40 -10.42 29.35
N VAL A 44 7.81 -11.39 28.53
CA VAL A 44 8.00 -11.19 27.08
C VAL A 44 6.68 -10.77 26.42
N ILE A 45 5.58 -11.45 26.73
CA ILE A 45 4.24 -11.11 26.20
C ILE A 45 3.82 -9.71 26.65
N THR A 46 4.04 -9.36 27.91
CA THR A 46 3.70 -8.03 28.45
C THR A 46 4.47 -6.92 27.72
N ILE A 47 5.77 -7.13 27.49
CA ILE A 47 6.62 -6.19 26.75
C ILE A 47 6.16 -6.07 25.29
N GLN A 48 5.82 -7.19 24.65
CA GLN A 48 5.31 -7.19 23.27
C GLN A 48 3.99 -6.41 23.16
N ILE A 49 3.06 -6.62 24.09
CA ILE A 49 1.78 -5.88 24.14
C ILE A 49 2.01 -4.39 24.39
N GLN A 50 2.89 -4.03 25.32
CA GLN A 50 3.24 -2.62 25.58
C GLN A 50 3.88 -1.97 24.36
N ASN A 51 4.79 -2.65 23.67
CA ASN A 51 5.39 -2.17 22.44
C ASN A 51 4.37 -2.03 21.31
N ALA A 52 3.39 -2.94 21.21
CA ALA A 52 2.29 -2.83 20.25
C ALA A 52 1.41 -1.60 20.56
N LEU A 53 1.06 -1.37 21.82
CA LEU A 53 0.28 -0.20 22.26
C LEU A 53 1.02 1.13 22.02
N ILE A 54 2.33 1.18 22.31
CA ILE A 54 3.15 2.36 22.05
C ILE A 54 3.18 2.64 20.54
N ARG A 55 3.37 1.62 19.71
CA ARG A 55 3.33 1.75 18.24
C ARG A 55 1.97 2.22 17.75
N GLN A 56 0.87 1.68 18.27
CA GLN A 56 -0.48 2.11 17.92
C GLN A 56 -0.74 3.58 18.29
N ASN A 57 -0.32 4.00 19.49
CA ASN A 57 -0.45 5.39 19.93
C ASN A 57 0.42 6.36 19.13
N ALA A 58 1.65 5.93 18.77
CA ALA A 58 2.53 6.70 17.89
C ALA A 58 1.91 6.85 16.49
N ALA A 59 1.42 5.75 15.90
CA ALA A 59 0.72 5.77 14.62
C ALA A 59 -0.54 6.67 14.66
N GLY A 60 -1.33 6.59 15.73
CA GLY A 60 -2.49 7.45 15.94
C GLY A 60 -2.12 8.94 16.03
N THR A 61 -1.03 9.27 16.71
CA THR A 61 -0.53 10.65 16.80
C THR A 61 -0.04 11.16 15.45
N ILE A 62 0.71 10.33 14.73
CA ILE A 62 1.18 10.62 13.37
C ILE A 62 0.00 10.84 12.41
N ASN A 63 -1.04 10.01 12.47
CA ASN A 63 -2.23 10.18 11.63
C ASN A 63 -2.95 11.51 11.93
N ARG A 64 -3.09 11.90 13.21
CA ARG A 64 -3.69 13.19 13.58
C ARG A 64 -2.88 14.37 13.06
N THR A 65 -1.54 14.33 13.18
CA THR A 65 -0.70 15.42 12.66
C THR A 65 -0.78 15.52 11.15
N TYR A 66 -0.83 14.39 10.43
CA TYR A 66 -1.03 14.39 8.98
C TYR A 66 -2.37 14.97 8.56
N VAL A 67 -3.48 14.61 9.23
CA VAL A 67 -4.79 15.18 8.94
C VAL A 67 -4.78 16.70 9.12
N ASN A 68 -4.16 17.20 10.20
CA ASN A 68 -4.03 18.65 10.44
C ASN A 68 -3.18 19.33 9.34
N ILE A 69 -2.08 18.72 8.92
CA ILE A 69 -1.24 19.26 7.84
C ILE A 69 -2.02 19.30 6.53
N LEU A 70 -2.76 18.24 6.19
CA LEU A 70 -3.61 18.22 5.00
C LEU A 70 -4.68 19.31 5.03
N GLU A 71 -5.30 19.56 6.19
CA GLU A 71 -6.29 20.62 6.34
C GLU A 71 -5.66 22.01 6.16
N ILE A 72 -4.47 22.24 6.71
CA ILE A 72 -3.72 23.50 6.55
C ILE A 72 -3.34 23.71 5.07
N LEU A 73 -2.82 22.67 4.41
CA LEU A 73 -2.46 22.74 2.98
C LEU A 73 -3.69 23.02 2.11
N LYS A 74 -4.82 22.38 2.40
CA LYS A 74 -6.09 22.63 1.71
C LYS A 74 -6.53 24.09 1.88
N LYS A 75 -6.45 24.64 3.10
CA LYS A 75 -6.77 26.05 3.35
C LYS A 75 -5.82 26.99 2.61
N ALA A 76 -4.51 26.73 2.64
CA ALA A 76 -3.51 27.56 1.97
C ALA A 76 -3.73 27.61 0.43
N CYS A 77 -3.95 26.43 -0.18
CA CYS A 77 -4.23 26.33 -1.61
C CYS A 77 -5.51 27.08 -2.00
N LEU A 78 -6.58 26.93 -1.23
CA LEU A 78 -7.83 27.67 -1.47
C LEU A 78 -7.62 29.18 -1.34
N THR A 79 -6.85 29.65 -0.36
CA THR A 79 -6.58 31.09 -0.20
C THR A 79 -5.74 31.67 -1.35
N GLU A 80 -4.76 30.93 -1.85
CA GLU A 80 -3.94 31.33 -2.98
C GLU A 80 -4.75 31.39 -4.28
N HIS A 81 -5.61 30.39 -4.50
CA HIS A 81 -6.51 30.39 -5.65
C HIS A 81 -7.53 31.54 -5.59
N LEU A 82 -8.06 31.84 -4.41
CA LEU A 82 -8.94 33.02 -4.24
C LEU A 82 -8.20 34.34 -4.50
N ALA A 83 -6.94 34.46 -4.07
CA ALA A 83 -6.14 35.66 -4.32
C ALA A 83 -5.84 35.85 -5.81
N THR A 84 -5.46 34.78 -6.51
CA THR A 84 -5.21 34.80 -7.96
C THR A 84 -6.47 35.18 -8.74
N LEU A 85 -7.62 34.57 -8.43
CA LEU A 85 -8.91 34.94 -9.03
C LEU A 85 -9.23 36.42 -8.79
N GLN A 86 -9.06 36.93 -7.57
CA GLN A 86 -9.30 38.35 -7.28
C GLN A 86 -8.42 39.28 -8.12
N ASP A 87 -7.17 38.92 -8.35
CA ASP A 87 -6.26 39.73 -9.16
C ASP A 87 -6.58 39.65 -10.66
N GLU A 88 -7.05 38.50 -11.15
CA GLU A 88 -7.59 38.35 -12.50
C GLU A 88 -8.85 39.21 -12.70
N TYR A 89 -9.79 39.19 -11.76
CA TYR A 89 -10.98 40.05 -11.79
C TYR A 89 -10.60 41.54 -11.82
N LYS A 90 -9.66 41.97 -10.97
CA LYS A 90 -9.15 43.36 -10.99
C LYS A 90 -8.49 43.70 -12.33
N ARG A 91 -7.73 42.76 -12.93
CA ARG A 91 -7.10 42.96 -14.24
C ARG A 91 -8.16 43.13 -15.33
N LEU A 92 -9.14 42.23 -15.36
CA LEU A 92 -10.24 42.26 -16.33
C LEU A 92 -11.07 43.54 -16.18
N GLU A 93 -11.38 43.96 -14.95
CA GLU A 93 -12.09 45.19 -14.68
C GLU A 93 -11.34 46.41 -15.24
N ARG A 94 -10.01 46.49 -15.04
CA ARG A 94 -9.19 47.57 -15.61
C ARG A 94 -9.26 47.57 -17.13
N GLN A 95 -9.14 46.40 -17.77
CA GLN A 95 -9.21 46.27 -19.23
C GLN A 95 -10.57 46.67 -19.80
N VAL A 96 -11.66 46.26 -19.14
CA VAL A 96 -13.02 46.66 -19.53
C VAL A 96 -13.18 48.17 -19.40
N ARG A 97 -12.72 48.78 -18.30
CA ARG A 97 -12.77 50.23 -18.09
C ARG A 97 -11.95 51.00 -19.14
N THR A 98 -10.76 50.53 -19.52
CA THR A 98 -9.96 51.19 -20.57
C THR A 98 -10.64 51.08 -21.92
N ASN A 99 -11.16 49.90 -22.27
CA ASN A 99 -11.86 49.66 -23.52
C ASN A 99 -13.15 50.50 -23.63
N MET A 100 -13.95 50.58 -22.55
CA MET A 100 -15.13 51.46 -22.51
C MET A 100 -14.75 52.93 -22.75
N LYS A 101 -13.67 53.41 -22.12
CA LYS A 101 -13.19 54.79 -22.35
C LYS A 101 -12.74 55.03 -23.79
N GLU A 102 -12.11 54.05 -24.43
CA GLU A 102 -11.71 54.13 -25.84
C GLU A 102 -12.91 54.15 -26.78
N ARG A 103 -13.89 53.26 -26.55
CA ARG A 103 -15.16 53.25 -27.29
C ARG A 103 -15.93 54.55 -27.12
N ASP A 104 -16.01 55.09 -25.90
CA ASP A 104 -16.64 56.39 -25.64
C ASP A 104 -15.94 57.55 -26.35
N ARG A 105 -14.62 57.48 -26.51
CA ARG A 105 -13.86 58.47 -27.29
C ARG A 105 -14.16 58.33 -28.78
N ALA A 106 -14.16 57.11 -29.31
CA ALA A 106 -14.46 56.83 -30.72
C ALA A 106 -15.88 57.27 -31.08
N VAL A 107 -16.88 56.95 -30.26
CA VAL A 107 -18.27 57.39 -30.46
C VAL A 107 -18.38 58.92 -30.45
N ARG A 108 -17.66 59.60 -29.54
CA ARG A 108 -17.63 61.07 -29.53
C ARG A 108 -16.99 61.66 -30.77
N MET A 109 -15.93 61.04 -31.29
CA MET A 109 -15.28 61.47 -32.55
C MET A 109 -16.24 61.31 -33.73
N MET A 110 -16.85 60.12 -33.89
CA MET A 110 -17.81 59.86 -34.97
C MET A 110 -19.03 60.80 -34.90
N ARG A 111 -19.54 61.10 -33.71
CA ARG A 111 -20.65 62.07 -33.56
C ARG A 111 -20.26 63.46 -34.06
N ARG A 112 -19.05 63.94 -33.73
CA ARG A 112 -18.56 65.24 -34.24
C ARG A 112 -18.39 65.23 -35.76
N GLU A 113 -17.89 64.14 -36.33
CA GLU A 113 -17.75 64.01 -37.79
C GLU A 113 -19.11 64.00 -38.49
N VAL A 114 -20.09 63.28 -37.94
CA VAL A 114 -21.48 63.28 -38.44
C VAL A 114 -22.11 64.66 -38.31
N GLU A 115 -21.91 65.36 -37.18
CA GLU A 115 -22.39 66.72 -36.99
C GLU A 115 -21.74 67.70 -37.99
N ALA A 116 -20.44 67.59 -38.21
CA ALA A 116 -19.71 68.40 -39.21
C ALA A 116 -20.23 68.15 -40.62
N LEU A 117 -20.37 66.87 -41.01
CA LEU A 117 -20.94 66.50 -42.31
C LEU A 117 -22.39 66.99 -42.45
N HIS A 118 -23.18 66.89 -41.38
CA HIS A 118 -24.55 67.39 -41.37
C HIS A 118 -24.59 68.91 -41.57
N THR A 119 -23.70 69.66 -40.91
CA THR A 119 -23.58 71.11 -41.14
C THR A 119 -23.12 71.43 -42.55
N ASP A 120 -22.15 70.70 -43.10
CA ASP A 120 -21.66 70.89 -44.47
C ASP A 120 -22.77 70.61 -45.49
N CYS A 121 -23.51 69.51 -45.33
CA CYS A 121 -24.68 69.20 -46.14
C CYS A 121 -25.74 70.30 -46.05
N LYS A 122 -26.00 70.83 -44.84
CA LYS A 122 -26.96 71.92 -44.64
C LYS A 122 -26.51 73.22 -45.31
N MET A 123 -25.21 73.48 -45.40
CA MET A 123 -24.65 74.64 -46.11
C MET A 123 -24.62 74.43 -47.64
N LEU A 124 -24.46 73.20 -48.11
CA LEU A 124 -24.50 72.84 -49.54
C LEU A 124 -25.93 72.82 -50.09
N VAL A 125 -26.93 72.53 -49.26
CA VAL A 125 -28.34 72.70 -49.61
C VAL A 125 -28.62 74.20 -49.69
N ARG A 126 -28.40 74.77 -50.87
CA ARG A 126 -28.89 76.10 -51.23
C ARG A 126 -30.39 76.14 -50.90
N THR A 127 -30.79 76.99 -49.98
CA THR A 127 -32.19 77.36 -49.69
C THR A 127 -32.84 78.14 -50.84
N GLU A 128 -32.38 77.94 -52.08
CA GLU A 128 -32.85 78.63 -53.29
C GLU A 128 -33.65 77.71 -54.23
N SER A 129 -33.87 76.43 -53.89
CA SER A 129 -34.61 75.51 -54.75
C SER A 129 -35.79 74.80 -54.08
N VAL A 130 -36.36 75.37 -53.02
CA VAL A 130 -37.66 74.88 -52.49
C VAL A 130 -38.84 75.43 -53.31
N ASP A 131 -38.66 76.53 -54.07
CA ASP A 131 -39.72 77.13 -54.90
C ASP A 131 -39.65 76.80 -56.41
N VAL A 132 -38.74 75.92 -56.84
CA VAL A 132 -38.54 75.63 -58.29
C VAL A 132 -38.98 74.21 -58.70
N LEU A 133 -39.39 73.36 -57.77
CA LEU A 133 -39.86 71.99 -58.06
C LEU A 133 -41.39 71.83 -58.12
N ASP A 134 -42.16 72.91 -58.11
CA ASP A 134 -43.62 72.85 -58.35
C ASP A 134 -44.00 73.18 -59.82
N LYS A 135 -43.07 72.99 -60.75
CA LYS A 135 -43.36 73.02 -62.19
C LYS A 135 -43.52 71.60 -62.70
N LYS A 136 -44.78 71.17 -62.78
CA LYS A 136 -45.27 70.04 -63.57
C LYS A 136 -44.77 70.11 -65.01
N THR A 137 -43.57 69.63 -65.27
CA THR A 137 -43.13 69.21 -66.60
C THR A 137 -43.42 67.72 -66.75
N GLY A 138 -44.13 67.37 -67.83
CA GLY A 138 -44.67 66.04 -68.09
C GLY A 138 -43.65 64.92 -67.84
N TRP A 139 -44.00 64.07 -66.89
CA TRP A 139 -43.29 62.87 -66.49
C TRP A 139 -43.39 61.83 -67.61
N TRP A 140 -42.37 61.76 -68.45
CA TRP A 140 -42.15 60.60 -69.33
C TRP A 140 -40.98 59.83 -68.70
N PRO A 141 -41.20 58.60 -68.20
CA PRO A 141 -40.17 57.86 -67.51
C PRO A 141 -39.01 57.56 -68.45
N THR A 142 -37.81 57.94 -68.02
CA THR A 142 -36.56 57.61 -68.70
C THR A 142 -36.45 56.07 -68.81
N PRO A 143 -35.94 55.46 -69.89
CA PRO A 143 -35.91 53.98 -70.05
C PRO A 143 -35.30 53.20 -68.85
N ARG A 144 -34.44 53.86 -68.07
CA ARG A 144 -33.85 53.34 -66.83
C ARG A 144 -34.85 53.22 -65.67
N GLU A 145 -35.86 54.09 -65.62
CA GLU A 145 -36.96 54.06 -64.64
C GLU A 145 -37.96 52.93 -64.92
N LEU A 146 -37.96 52.38 -66.14
CA LEU A 146 -38.74 51.20 -66.53
C LEU A 146 -38.00 49.87 -66.29
N LEU A 147 -36.67 49.90 -66.18
CA LEU A 147 -35.83 48.72 -65.90
C LEU A 147 -35.71 48.45 -64.39
N LEU A 148 -35.59 49.51 -63.59
CA LEU A 148 -35.52 49.42 -62.14
C LEU A 148 -36.64 48.58 -61.48
N PRO A 149 -37.94 48.72 -61.84
CA PRO A 149 -38.99 47.90 -61.24
C PRO A 149 -38.85 46.41 -61.58
N LYS A 150 -38.30 46.06 -62.75
CA LYS A 150 -38.03 44.66 -63.10
C LYS A 150 -36.88 44.09 -62.28
N GLU A 151 -35.80 44.87 -62.12
CA GLU A 151 -34.66 44.49 -61.26
C GLU A 151 -35.08 44.36 -59.79
N LEU A 152 -35.99 45.22 -59.30
CA LEU A 152 -36.59 45.13 -57.97
C LEU A 152 -37.45 43.87 -57.81
N GLU A 153 -38.28 43.56 -58.79
CA GLU A 153 -39.13 42.36 -58.78
C GLU A 153 -38.28 41.06 -58.80
N GLU A 154 -37.19 41.06 -59.57
CA GLU A 154 -36.20 39.97 -59.55
C GLU A 154 -35.53 39.83 -58.18
N LEU A 155 -35.12 40.94 -57.55
CA LEU A 155 -34.54 40.94 -56.21
C LEU A 155 -35.52 40.47 -55.12
N GLU A 156 -36.78 40.89 -55.20
CA GLU A 156 -37.82 40.44 -54.27
C GLU A 156 -38.09 38.94 -54.40
N GLN A 157 -38.12 38.40 -55.63
CA GLN A 157 -38.24 36.96 -55.86
C GLN A 157 -37.06 36.19 -55.28
N ILE A 158 -35.83 36.68 -55.44
CA ILE A 158 -34.63 36.06 -54.86
C ILE A 158 -34.71 36.10 -53.33
N LEU A 159 -35.12 37.23 -52.74
CA LEU A 159 -35.27 37.36 -51.28
C LEU A 159 -36.34 36.41 -50.73
N HIS A 160 -37.46 36.23 -51.44
CA HIS A 160 -38.47 35.24 -51.05
C HIS A 160 -37.96 33.81 -51.16
N GLN A 161 -37.21 33.45 -52.21
CA GLN A 161 -36.59 32.13 -52.32
C GLN A 161 -35.61 31.86 -51.17
N ILE A 162 -34.79 32.84 -50.80
CA ILE A 162 -33.87 32.72 -49.67
C ILE A 162 -34.66 32.64 -48.35
N GLN A 163 -35.73 33.43 -48.20
CA GLN A 163 -36.60 33.41 -47.03
C GLN A 163 -37.24 32.03 -46.82
N GLU A 164 -37.76 31.42 -47.88
CA GLU A 164 -38.31 30.06 -47.86
C GLU A 164 -37.23 29.02 -47.53
N ALA A 165 -36.06 29.11 -48.18
CA ALA A 165 -34.95 28.19 -47.94
C ALA A 165 -34.38 28.28 -46.50
N THR A 166 -34.40 29.48 -45.91
CA THR A 166 -33.87 29.73 -44.56
C THR A 166 -34.94 29.66 -43.46
N LEU A 167 -36.22 29.47 -43.83
CA LEU A 167 -37.37 29.40 -42.92
C LEU A 167 -37.44 30.61 -41.97
N VAL A 168 -37.31 31.81 -42.54
CA VAL A 168 -37.28 33.07 -41.78
C VAL A 168 -38.57 33.86 -41.98
N SER A 169 -39.06 34.48 -40.91
CA SER A 169 -40.32 35.26 -40.90
C SER A 169 -40.25 36.56 -41.69
N SER A 170 -39.08 37.17 -41.81
CA SER A 170 -38.81 38.43 -42.54
C SER A 170 -37.47 38.35 -43.27
N TYR A 171 -37.33 39.05 -44.39
CA TYR A 171 -36.05 39.16 -45.11
C TYR A 171 -34.97 39.88 -44.28
N GLU A 172 -35.36 40.75 -43.34
CA GLU A 172 -34.44 41.46 -42.44
C GLU A 172 -33.69 40.50 -41.49
N ASP A 173 -34.32 39.37 -41.16
CA ASP A 173 -33.80 38.38 -40.22
C ASP A 173 -32.85 37.35 -40.88
N ILE A 174 -32.78 37.32 -42.21
CA ILE A 174 -31.94 36.37 -42.97
C ILE A 174 -30.46 36.57 -42.60
N PHE A 175 -29.98 37.81 -42.69
CA PHE A 175 -28.57 38.11 -42.49
C PHE A 175 -28.10 37.90 -41.03
N PRO A 176 -28.82 38.38 -40.00
CA PRO A 176 -28.46 38.10 -38.60
C PRO A 176 -28.41 36.60 -38.28
N ARG A 177 -29.34 35.80 -38.84
CA ARG A 177 -29.33 34.34 -38.65
C ARG A 177 -28.15 33.69 -39.33
N MET A 178 -27.82 34.07 -40.56
CA MET A 178 -26.63 33.56 -41.26
C MET A 178 -25.34 33.91 -40.50
N GLU A 179 -25.24 35.13 -39.98
CA GLU A 179 -24.09 35.56 -39.18
C GLU A 179 -23.97 34.73 -37.89
N MET A 180 -25.08 34.49 -37.18
CA MET A 180 -25.10 33.62 -36.00
C MET A 180 -24.72 32.17 -36.35
N GLN A 181 -25.25 31.62 -37.44
CA GLN A 181 -24.87 30.28 -37.91
C GLN A 181 -23.38 30.18 -38.23
N LEU A 182 -22.81 31.22 -38.85
CA LEU A 182 -21.38 31.29 -39.15
C LEU A 182 -20.55 31.36 -37.86
N LYS A 183 -20.98 32.17 -36.88
CA LYS A 183 -20.34 32.24 -35.55
C LYS A 183 -20.37 30.88 -34.84
N HIS A 184 -21.52 30.21 -34.80
CA HIS A 184 -21.65 28.89 -34.21
C HIS A 184 -20.80 27.84 -34.94
N LYS A 185 -20.79 27.85 -36.28
CA LYS A 185 -19.93 26.97 -37.09
C LYS A 185 -18.46 27.17 -36.73
N ASN A 186 -18.01 28.42 -36.62
CA ASN A 186 -16.62 28.72 -36.27
C ASN A 186 -16.27 28.26 -34.84
N GLN A 187 -17.18 28.45 -33.89
CA GLN A 187 -17.02 27.94 -32.52
C GLN A 187 -16.92 26.42 -32.51
N LEU A 188 -17.79 25.73 -33.26
CA LEU A 188 -17.80 24.27 -33.33
C LEU A 188 -16.52 23.73 -34.01
N ILE A 189 -16.04 24.40 -35.05
CA ILE A 189 -14.75 24.07 -35.69
C ILE A 189 -13.60 24.24 -34.70
N GLN A 190 -13.62 25.30 -33.89
CA GLN A 190 -12.58 25.54 -32.89
C GLN A 190 -12.60 24.47 -31.80
N GLN A 191 -13.79 24.14 -31.27
CA GLN A 191 -13.95 23.04 -30.31
C GLN A 191 -13.51 21.69 -30.89
N LEU A 192 -13.81 21.43 -32.17
CA LEU A 192 -13.36 20.21 -32.83
C LEU A 192 -11.83 20.17 -32.92
N LYS A 193 -11.16 21.28 -33.24
CA LYS A 193 -9.70 21.36 -33.25
C LYS A 193 -9.10 21.10 -31.87
N GLU A 194 -9.66 21.71 -30.83
CA GLU A 194 -9.25 21.51 -29.44
C GLU A 194 -9.41 20.05 -29.02
N ASN A 195 -10.58 19.45 -29.28
CA ASN A 195 -10.84 18.05 -28.99
C ASN A 195 -9.90 17.10 -29.76
N THR A 196 -9.59 17.40 -31.03
CA THR A 196 -8.63 16.59 -31.80
C THR A 196 -7.22 16.69 -31.22
N ALA A 197 -6.80 17.89 -30.79
CA ALA A 197 -5.49 18.08 -30.16
C ALA A 197 -5.41 17.38 -28.79
N GLU A 198 -6.48 17.44 -27.98
CA GLU A 198 -6.56 16.71 -26.72
C GLU A 198 -6.51 15.19 -26.92
N ARG A 199 -7.26 14.67 -27.90
CA ARG A 199 -7.23 13.25 -28.26
C ARG A 199 -5.82 12.83 -28.67
N ASP A 200 -5.14 13.61 -29.50
CA ASP A 200 -3.80 13.27 -29.96
C ASP A 200 -2.77 13.35 -28.81
N ALA A 201 -2.93 14.30 -27.89
CA ALA A 201 -2.13 14.36 -26.66
C ALA A 201 -2.35 13.13 -25.76
N LEU A 202 -3.60 12.65 -25.63
CA LEU A 202 -3.90 11.43 -24.89
C LEU A 202 -3.31 10.19 -25.57
N LEU A 203 -3.37 10.10 -26.89
CA LEU A 203 -2.73 9.02 -27.65
C LEU A 203 -1.21 9.00 -27.46
N ASN A 204 -0.57 10.16 -27.46
CA ASN A 204 0.87 10.28 -27.21
C ASN A 204 1.24 9.90 -25.76
N ARG A 205 0.41 10.26 -24.78
CA ARG A 205 0.61 9.82 -23.38
C ARG A 205 0.44 8.31 -23.24
N LYS A 206 -0.55 7.74 -23.92
CA LYS A 206 -0.78 6.30 -23.95
C LYS A 206 0.42 5.56 -24.57
N SER A 207 0.92 6.01 -25.71
CA SER A 207 2.08 5.37 -26.36
C SER A 207 3.35 5.48 -25.49
N HIS A 208 3.57 6.62 -24.82
CA HIS A 208 4.64 6.75 -23.84
C HIS A 208 4.46 5.78 -22.66
N ALA A 209 3.25 5.66 -22.12
CA ALA A 209 2.96 4.74 -21.02
C ALA A 209 3.21 3.27 -21.42
N GLU A 210 2.79 2.89 -22.62
CA GLU A 210 3.04 1.55 -23.20
C GLU A 210 4.55 1.28 -23.34
N LEU A 211 5.31 2.26 -23.84
CA LEU A 211 6.76 2.14 -23.96
C LEU A 211 7.43 2.02 -22.59
N THR A 212 7.02 2.83 -21.60
CA THR A 212 7.56 2.71 -20.24
C THR A 212 7.24 1.37 -19.59
N LEU A 213 6.03 0.83 -19.83
CA LEU A 213 5.64 -0.48 -19.32
C LEU A 213 6.52 -1.58 -19.94
N ALA A 214 6.74 -1.53 -21.25
CA ALA A 214 7.63 -2.48 -21.92
C ALA A 214 9.07 -2.40 -21.38
N THR A 215 9.59 -1.19 -21.15
CA THR A 215 10.93 -1.02 -20.55
C THR A 215 11.00 -1.55 -19.13
N MET A 216 9.94 -1.38 -18.32
CA MET A 216 9.87 -1.91 -16.96
C MET A 216 9.78 -3.43 -16.95
N GLN A 217 9.01 -4.02 -17.87
CA GLN A 217 8.92 -5.48 -18.02
C GLN A 217 10.30 -6.07 -18.38
N GLN A 218 10.99 -5.46 -19.35
CA GLN A 218 12.33 -5.91 -19.72
C GLN A 218 13.32 -5.79 -18.54
N ALA A 219 13.34 -4.66 -17.84
CA ALA A 219 14.20 -4.49 -16.66
C ALA A 219 13.87 -5.48 -15.53
N MET A 220 12.59 -5.82 -15.35
CA MET A 220 12.16 -6.83 -14.38
C MET A 220 12.62 -8.23 -14.79
N GLU A 221 12.49 -8.60 -16.07
CA GLU A 221 13.00 -9.86 -16.60
C GLU A 221 14.52 -9.98 -16.44
N GLU A 222 15.25 -8.89 -16.71
CA GLU A 222 16.70 -8.80 -16.48
C GLU A 222 17.06 -9.02 -15.00
N HIS A 223 16.38 -8.35 -14.07
CA HIS A 223 16.63 -8.53 -12.62
C HIS A 223 16.22 -9.91 -12.10
N ILE A 224 15.14 -10.51 -12.62
CA ILE A 224 14.75 -11.88 -12.28
C ILE A 224 15.84 -12.85 -12.76
N PHE A 225 16.37 -12.64 -13.96
CA PHE A 225 17.48 -13.43 -14.48
C PHE A 225 18.74 -13.30 -13.62
N GLU A 226 19.16 -12.08 -13.28
CA GLU A 226 20.29 -11.81 -12.38
C GLU A 226 20.11 -12.47 -11.01
N TYR A 227 18.90 -12.40 -10.45
CA TYR A 227 18.58 -13.06 -9.17
C TYR A 227 18.69 -14.57 -9.26
N HIS A 228 18.16 -15.19 -10.32
CA HIS A 228 18.28 -16.63 -10.53
C HIS A 228 19.73 -17.07 -10.71
N GLU A 229 20.54 -16.31 -11.45
CA GLU A 229 21.97 -16.58 -11.61
C GLU A 229 22.70 -16.50 -10.26
N SER A 230 22.46 -15.44 -9.49
CA SER A 230 23.05 -15.28 -8.15
C SER A 230 22.60 -16.37 -7.17
N LYS A 231 21.32 -16.76 -7.20
CA LYS A 231 20.78 -17.85 -6.39
C LYS A 231 21.45 -19.18 -6.73
N ASN A 232 21.67 -19.46 -8.02
CA ASN A 232 22.33 -20.69 -8.45
C ASN A 232 23.78 -20.73 -7.95
N LEU A 233 24.53 -19.62 -8.09
CA LEU A 233 25.90 -19.51 -7.57
C LEU A 233 25.97 -19.72 -6.05
N LEU A 234 25.05 -19.10 -5.30
CA LEU A 234 24.99 -19.28 -3.84
C LEU A 234 24.64 -20.73 -3.46
N ASN A 235 23.75 -21.38 -4.21
CA ASN A 235 23.43 -22.79 -3.99
C ASN A 235 24.63 -23.70 -4.27
N GLU A 236 25.40 -23.44 -5.33
CA GLU A 236 26.65 -24.15 -5.62
C GLU A 236 27.65 -24.00 -4.45
N GLU A 237 27.84 -22.77 -3.95
CA GLU A 237 28.73 -22.52 -2.79
C GLU A 237 28.24 -23.24 -1.51
N ILE A 238 26.93 -23.28 -1.28
CA ILE A 238 26.34 -24.01 -0.15
C ILE A 238 26.62 -25.51 -0.26
N GLU A 239 26.46 -26.10 -1.44
CA GLU A 239 26.73 -27.54 -1.66
C GLU A 239 28.22 -27.86 -1.49
N GLU A 240 29.13 -27.00 -1.96
CA GLU A 240 30.57 -27.14 -1.72
C GLU A 240 30.89 -27.10 -0.21
N ARG A 241 30.32 -26.15 0.53
CA ARG A 241 30.52 -26.04 1.98
C ARG A 241 29.94 -27.24 2.73
N LYS A 242 28.78 -27.77 2.32
CA LYS A 242 28.20 -28.99 2.90
C LYS A 242 29.13 -30.20 2.69
N ALA A 243 29.67 -30.37 1.49
CA ALA A 243 30.63 -31.43 1.19
C ALA A 243 31.90 -31.31 2.07
N GLN A 244 32.38 -30.09 2.29
CA GLN A 244 33.51 -29.82 3.19
C GLN A 244 33.18 -30.22 4.64
N ILE A 245 32.01 -29.83 5.15
CA ILE A 245 31.55 -30.20 6.50
C ILE A 245 31.45 -31.72 6.65
N GLU A 246 30.92 -32.45 5.66
CA GLU A 246 30.85 -33.90 5.69
C GLU A 246 32.24 -34.55 5.72
N SER A 247 33.18 -34.04 4.93
CA SER A 247 34.58 -34.47 4.98
C SER A 247 35.18 -34.26 6.37
N ASP A 248 34.95 -33.11 6.98
CA ASP A 248 35.53 -32.80 8.30
C ASP A 248 34.84 -33.61 9.42
N LYS A 249 33.54 -33.87 9.33
CA LYS A 249 32.83 -34.82 10.20
C LYS A 249 33.45 -36.22 10.13
N LYS A 250 33.79 -36.71 8.93
CA LYS A 250 34.46 -38.01 8.77
C LYS A 250 35.82 -38.03 9.48
N LYS A 251 36.63 -36.97 9.32
CA LYS A 251 37.93 -36.85 10.03
C LYS A 251 37.77 -36.80 11.54
N ILE A 252 36.74 -36.12 12.06
CA ILE A 252 36.46 -36.08 13.50
C ILE A 252 36.14 -37.49 14.02
N VAL A 253 35.31 -38.25 13.30
CA VAL A 253 34.97 -39.64 13.67
C VAL A 253 36.23 -40.54 13.61
N GLU A 254 37.05 -40.44 12.57
CA GLU A 254 38.31 -41.18 12.46
C GLU A 254 39.28 -40.85 13.61
N ASN A 255 39.45 -39.57 13.93
CA ASN A 255 40.27 -39.13 15.06
C ASN A 255 39.70 -39.62 16.39
N GLY A 256 38.38 -39.58 16.57
CA GLY A 256 37.69 -40.11 17.75
C GLY A 256 37.96 -41.61 17.92
N ASN A 257 37.84 -42.39 16.84
CA ASN A 257 38.13 -43.82 16.85
C ASN A 257 39.61 -44.10 17.20
N MET A 258 40.55 -43.32 16.65
CA MET A 258 41.97 -43.44 17.02
C MET A 258 42.19 -43.15 18.50
N LEU A 259 41.51 -42.14 19.06
CA LEU A 259 41.63 -41.75 20.46
C LEU A 259 41.05 -42.82 21.40
N VAL A 260 39.94 -43.45 21.02
CA VAL A 260 39.37 -44.61 21.73
C VAL A 260 40.34 -45.79 21.70
N ASN A 261 40.90 -46.13 20.54
CA ASN A 261 41.89 -47.22 20.42
C ASN A 261 43.14 -46.95 21.28
N LEU A 262 43.61 -45.70 21.30
CA LEU A 262 44.75 -45.30 22.12
C LEU A 262 44.41 -45.39 23.62
N ARG A 263 43.21 -44.98 24.04
CA ARG A 263 42.74 -45.16 25.41
C ARG A 263 42.63 -46.63 25.80
N CYS A 264 42.04 -47.48 24.95
CA CYS A 264 41.94 -48.91 25.19
C CYS A 264 43.32 -49.55 25.33
N SER A 265 44.26 -49.28 24.41
CA SER A 265 45.62 -49.80 24.49
C SER A 265 46.39 -49.33 25.74
N LEU A 266 46.23 -48.07 26.15
CA LEU A 266 46.81 -47.57 27.39
C LEU A 266 46.20 -48.25 28.63
N GLN A 267 44.89 -48.50 28.62
CA GLN A 267 44.21 -49.21 29.69
C GLN A 267 44.64 -50.68 29.77
N THR A 268 44.78 -51.37 28.63
CA THR A 268 45.35 -52.72 28.59
C THR A 268 46.79 -52.74 29.10
N LEU A 269 47.61 -51.73 28.75
CA LEU A 269 48.96 -51.59 29.29
C LEU A 269 48.95 -51.36 30.81
N TYR A 270 48.02 -50.55 31.31
CA TYR A 270 47.85 -50.31 32.74
C TYR A 270 47.47 -51.61 33.47
N GLU A 271 46.51 -52.38 32.97
CA GLU A 271 46.10 -53.67 33.53
C GLU A 271 47.27 -54.67 33.56
N VAL A 272 48.09 -54.73 32.50
CA VAL A 272 49.30 -55.57 32.47
C VAL A 272 50.34 -55.11 33.48
N LEU A 273 50.52 -53.80 33.67
CA LEU A 273 51.46 -53.24 34.65
C LEU A 273 50.97 -53.45 36.10
N ASP A 274 49.66 -53.39 36.33
CA ASP A 274 49.04 -53.68 37.62
C ASP A 274 49.33 -55.13 38.05
N CYS A 275 49.25 -56.08 37.11
CA CYS A 275 49.63 -57.47 37.33
C CYS A 275 51.13 -57.69 37.63
N VAL A 276 52.00 -56.72 37.32
CA VAL A 276 53.45 -56.79 37.58
C VAL A 276 53.83 -56.12 38.90
N ASN A 277 53.01 -55.18 39.40
CA ASN A 277 53.24 -54.51 40.69
C ASN A 277 52.67 -55.26 41.90
N THR A 278 51.92 -56.34 41.69
CA THR A 278 51.48 -57.23 42.76
C THR A 278 52.51 -58.33 43.01
N GLU A 279 53.67 -57.95 43.54
CA GLU A 279 54.43 -58.82 44.44
C GLU A 279 54.02 -58.47 45.88
N GLU A 280 53.25 -59.37 46.48
CA GLU A 280 53.24 -59.73 47.91
C GLU A 280 53.24 -58.59 48.95
N ASP A 281 52.04 -58.09 49.27
CA ASP A 281 51.60 -57.99 50.67
C ASP A 281 50.29 -58.77 50.78
N GLU A 282 50.31 -59.81 51.63
CA GLU A 282 49.18 -60.68 51.95
C GLU A 282 48.05 -59.86 52.60
N GLU A 283 46.79 -60.09 52.19
CA GLU A 283 45.71 -60.58 53.05
C GLU A 283 44.38 -60.69 52.28
N GLU A 284 43.56 -61.59 52.82
CA GLU A 284 42.41 -62.28 52.25
C GLU A 284 41.21 -61.37 51.91
N GLU A 285 40.50 -61.65 50.81
CA GLU A 285 39.04 -61.78 50.85
C GLU A 285 38.48 -62.46 49.59
N GLN A 286 37.85 -63.63 49.81
CA GLN A 286 37.00 -64.34 48.86
C GLN A 286 35.70 -63.55 48.65
N VAL A 287 35.26 -63.30 47.41
CA VAL A 287 33.84 -63.48 47.00
C VAL A 287 33.74 -63.76 45.49
N VAL A 288 33.48 -65.03 45.18
CA VAL A 288 32.54 -65.59 44.17
C VAL A 288 32.51 -65.00 42.75
N LEU A 289 33.06 -65.79 41.82
CA LEU A 289 32.72 -65.84 40.40
C LEU A 289 31.29 -66.35 40.17
N GLU A 290 30.54 -65.72 39.26
CA GLU A 290 29.59 -66.46 38.42
C GLU A 290 29.43 -65.80 37.04
N GLU A 291 29.89 -66.50 36.01
CA GLU A 291 29.60 -66.30 34.60
C GLU A 291 28.14 -66.67 34.30
N VAL A 292 27.41 -65.88 33.51
CA VAL A 292 26.38 -66.42 32.59
C VAL A 292 26.37 -65.60 31.29
N ALA A 293 26.43 -66.35 30.19
CA ALA A 293 26.42 -65.93 28.80
C ALA A 293 25.06 -65.41 28.30
N SER A 294 25.11 -64.79 27.12
CA SER A 294 24.15 -64.77 25.99
C SER A 294 22.72 -65.30 26.26
N ASP A 295 21.64 -64.62 25.91
CA ASP A 295 21.12 -64.44 24.54
C ASP A 295 19.71 -63.78 24.60
N PRO A 296 19.10 -63.42 23.46
CA PRO A 296 18.01 -62.44 23.31
C PRO A 296 16.60 -63.04 23.42
N ASP A 297 15.62 -62.15 23.21
CA ASP A 297 14.24 -62.41 22.72
C ASP A 297 13.08 -62.46 23.72
N LEU A 298 11.96 -61.85 23.27
CA LEU A 298 10.56 -61.92 23.73
C LEU A 298 10.20 -60.95 24.90
N LEU A 299 9.62 -59.77 24.66
CA LEU A 299 8.30 -59.50 24.06
C LEU A 299 7.24 -60.55 24.41
N GLU A 300 6.52 -60.33 25.50
CA GLU A 300 5.08 -60.68 25.58
C GLU A 300 4.27 -59.54 26.26
N PRO A 301 3.08 -59.23 25.72
CA PRO A 301 2.28 -58.09 26.14
C PRO A 301 1.32 -58.46 27.28
N VAL A 302 1.30 -57.65 28.35
CA VAL A 302 0.18 -57.68 29.30
C VAL A 302 -1.00 -56.94 28.67
N VAL A 303 -1.81 -57.68 27.92
CA VAL A 303 -3.17 -57.27 27.55
C VAL A 303 -4.00 -57.27 28.85
N LYS A 304 -4.18 -56.10 29.45
CA LYS A 304 -5.29 -55.87 30.38
C LYS A 304 -6.44 -55.28 29.60
N GLU A 305 -7.43 -56.13 29.38
CA GLU A 305 -8.80 -55.82 28.99
C GLU A 305 -9.29 -54.56 29.72
N ILE A 306 -9.61 -53.51 28.96
CA ILE A 306 -10.49 -52.45 29.44
C ILE A 306 -11.89 -52.85 29.00
N SER A 307 -12.67 -53.25 29.98
CA SER A 307 -14.10 -53.49 29.94
C SER A 307 -14.84 -52.39 29.17
N HIS A 308 -15.60 -52.78 28.15
CA HIS A 308 -16.76 -52.03 27.71
C HIS A 308 -17.80 -52.02 28.84
N ASP A 309 -18.13 -50.84 29.37
CA ASP A 309 -19.48 -50.58 29.86
C ASP A 309 -19.76 -49.07 30.02
N ALA A 310 -21.02 -48.74 29.68
CA ALA A 310 -21.75 -47.49 29.82
C ALA A 310 -21.33 -46.28 28.95
N ILE A 311 -22.05 -46.11 27.83
CA ILE A 311 -22.25 -44.80 27.18
C ILE A 311 -22.87 -43.86 28.23
N PRO A 312 -22.19 -42.78 28.68
CA PRO A 312 -22.80 -41.81 29.58
C PRO A 312 -23.77 -40.95 28.78
N VAL A 313 -24.98 -40.79 29.32
CA VAL A 313 -25.98 -39.83 28.87
C VAL A 313 -25.31 -38.45 28.72
N ILE A 314 -25.45 -37.84 27.55
CA ILE A 314 -24.91 -36.51 27.27
C ILE A 314 -25.74 -35.51 28.08
N GLU A 315 -25.18 -35.00 29.17
CA GLU A 315 -25.73 -33.86 29.90
C GLU A 315 -25.34 -32.57 29.15
N GLU A 316 -26.35 -31.78 28.78
CA GLU A 316 -26.22 -30.59 27.93
C GLU A 316 -25.83 -29.31 28.69
N ASP A 317 -25.59 -29.40 30.00
CA ASP A 317 -25.21 -28.23 30.81
C ASP A 317 -23.67 -27.99 30.75
N PRO A 318 -23.21 -26.89 30.14
CA PRO A 318 -21.79 -26.65 29.89
C PRO A 318 -20.96 -26.54 31.17
N LEU A 319 -21.57 -26.17 32.31
CA LEU A 319 -20.86 -26.05 33.59
C LEU A 319 -20.57 -27.41 34.21
N VAL A 320 -21.54 -28.33 34.17
CA VAL A 320 -21.38 -29.71 34.68
C VAL A 320 -20.41 -30.49 33.80
N LEU A 321 -20.44 -30.27 32.48
CA LEU A 321 -19.46 -30.81 31.55
C LEU A 321 -18.05 -30.32 31.86
N LEU A 322 -17.87 -29.02 32.12
CA LEU A 322 -16.57 -28.47 32.46
C LEU A 322 -16.05 -29.07 33.77
N GLU A 323 -16.91 -29.20 34.78
CA GLU A 323 -16.57 -29.80 36.07
C GLU A 323 -16.17 -31.27 35.91
N MET A 324 -16.94 -32.06 35.13
CA MET A 324 -16.59 -33.45 34.78
C MET A 324 -15.27 -33.56 34.01
N VAL A 325 -15.00 -32.65 33.07
CA VAL A 325 -13.75 -32.64 32.30
C VAL A 325 -12.59 -32.30 33.21
N THR A 326 -12.73 -31.30 34.08
CA THR A 326 -11.68 -30.94 35.04
C THR A 326 -11.39 -32.06 36.03
N GLU A 327 -12.41 -32.79 36.47
CA GLU A 327 -12.25 -33.92 37.38
C GLU A 327 -11.53 -35.10 36.71
N LYS A 328 -11.92 -35.42 35.47
CA LYS A 328 -11.24 -36.47 34.68
C LYS A 328 -9.80 -36.06 34.35
N MET A 329 -9.56 -34.79 34.04
CA MET A 329 -8.23 -34.26 33.76
C MET A 329 -7.34 -34.32 35.01
N ARG A 330 -7.90 -34.02 36.19
CA ARG A 330 -7.21 -34.18 37.48
C ARG A 330 -6.80 -35.63 37.74
N ILE A 331 -7.71 -36.58 37.53
CA ILE A 331 -7.42 -38.03 37.70
C ILE A 331 -6.36 -38.50 36.70
N LEU A 332 -6.37 -37.98 35.46
CA LEU A 332 -5.35 -38.30 34.44
C LEU A 332 -3.98 -37.73 34.80
N ILE A 333 -3.92 -36.50 35.30
CA ILE A 333 -2.67 -35.86 35.75
C ILE A 333 -2.11 -36.60 36.96
N GLU A 334 -2.95 -37.02 37.90
CA GLU A 334 -2.53 -37.74 39.11
C GLU A 334 -2.04 -39.17 38.82
N LYS A 335 -2.46 -39.77 37.70
CA LYS A 335 -2.00 -41.08 37.24
C LYS A 335 -0.78 -41.02 36.31
N LEU A 336 -0.34 -39.84 35.92
CA LEU A 336 0.86 -39.67 35.10
C LEU A 336 2.10 -39.82 36.01
N PRO A 337 3.09 -40.65 35.66
CA PRO A 337 4.36 -40.67 36.40
C PRO A 337 5.01 -39.28 36.37
N GLN A 338 5.59 -38.84 37.49
CA GLN A 338 6.19 -37.50 37.60
C GLN A 338 7.31 -37.26 36.58
N ASP A 339 8.02 -38.33 36.17
CA ASP A 339 8.97 -38.35 35.07
C ASP A 339 8.59 -39.47 34.08
N PRO A 340 7.80 -39.19 33.04
CA PRO A 340 7.51 -40.17 32.00
C PRO A 340 8.78 -40.45 31.18
N PRO A 341 9.06 -41.72 30.80
CA PRO A 341 10.18 -42.05 29.92
C PRO A 341 10.04 -41.31 28.59
N SER A 342 11.16 -40.83 28.03
CA SER A 342 11.22 -39.96 26.84
C SER A 342 10.39 -40.47 25.66
N GLU A 343 10.38 -41.78 25.43
CA GLU A 343 9.61 -42.44 24.37
C GLU A 343 8.09 -42.27 24.54
N PHE A 344 7.60 -42.22 25.78
CA PHE A 344 6.18 -41.99 26.07
C PHE A 344 5.78 -40.53 25.79
N VAL A 345 6.69 -39.57 26.05
CA VAL A 345 6.46 -38.15 25.76
C VAL A 345 6.47 -37.89 24.26
N GLU A 346 7.38 -38.53 23.53
CA GLU A 346 7.43 -38.46 22.06
C GLU A 346 6.18 -39.08 21.42
N LEU A 347 5.76 -40.27 21.88
CA LEU A 347 4.53 -40.91 21.41
C LEU A 347 3.28 -40.08 21.74
N ALA A 348 3.24 -39.46 22.93
CA ALA A 348 2.16 -38.55 23.31
C ALA A 348 2.15 -37.26 22.45
N ARG A 349 3.33 -36.75 22.10
CA ARG A 349 3.47 -35.58 21.21
C ARG A 349 3.03 -35.93 19.79
N GLU A 350 3.46 -37.06 19.25
CA GLU A 350 3.06 -37.53 17.92
C GLU A 350 1.54 -37.76 17.84
N THR A 351 0.97 -38.45 18.83
CA THR A 351 -0.50 -38.67 18.88
C THR A 351 -1.29 -37.38 19.06
N TYR A 352 -0.78 -36.41 19.83
CA TYR A 352 -1.37 -35.07 19.95
C TYR A 352 -1.31 -34.30 18.63
N GLN A 353 -0.17 -34.30 17.96
CA GLN A 353 0.01 -33.66 16.65
C GLN A 353 -0.87 -34.32 15.58
N GLN A 354 -0.99 -35.63 15.60
CA GLN A 354 -1.84 -36.39 14.68
C GLN A 354 -3.33 -36.14 14.94
N ASN A 355 -3.74 -35.99 16.21
CA ASN A 355 -5.11 -35.60 16.57
C ASN A 355 -5.42 -34.15 16.17
N ILE A 356 -4.48 -33.21 16.34
CA ILE A 356 -4.62 -31.84 15.84
C ILE A 356 -4.74 -31.84 14.32
N ALA A 357 -3.87 -32.57 13.63
CA ALA A 357 -3.90 -32.67 12.16
C ALA A 357 -5.21 -33.27 11.66
N ASN A 358 -5.77 -34.26 12.37
CA ASN A 358 -7.08 -34.84 12.06
C ASN A 358 -8.23 -33.87 12.36
N MET A 359 -8.18 -33.10 13.46
CA MET A 359 -9.19 -32.07 13.75
C MET A 359 -9.15 -30.90 12.77
N LEU A 360 -7.95 -30.47 12.36
CA LEU A 360 -7.75 -29.44 11.33
C LEU A 360 -8.10 -29.97 9.94
N GLY A 361 -7.83 -31.24 9.66
CA GLY A 361 -8.18 -31.90 8.39
C GLY A 361 -9.67 -32.17 8.22
N GLN A 362 -10.43 -32.27 9.31
CA GLN A 362 -11.90 -32.40 9.30
C GLN A 362 -12.64 -31.06 9.42
N ALA A 363 -11.94 -29.96 9.71
CA ALA A 363 -12.53 -28.64 9.65
C ALA A 363 -12.70 -28.22 8.18
N GLU A 364 -13.89 -28.43 7.62
CA GLU A 364 -14.31 -27.77 6.37
C GLU A 364 -14.38 -26.26 6.59
N PHE A 365 -13.23 -25.58 6.49
CA PHE A 365 -13.16 -24.13 6.34
C PHE A 365 -12.16 -23.77 5.24
N VAL A 366 -12.74 -23.25 4.16
CA VAL A 366 -12.30 -22.13 3.32
C VAL A 366 -10.79 -22.01 3.05
N ASP A 367 -10.45 -22.26 1.78
CA ASP A 367 -9.21 -21.91 1.07
C ASP A 367 -7.87 -22.20 1.77
N LYS A 368 -7.26 -23.30 1.34
CA LYS A 368 -5.87 -23.70 1.61
C LYS A 368 -4.83 -22.61 1.32
N GLU A 369 -5.15 -21.61 0.50
CA GLU A 369 -4.26 -20.46 0.20
C GLU A 369 -4.10 -19.50 1.39
N ALA A 370 -5.06 -19.45 2.31
CA ALA A 370 -4.98 -18.55 3.47
C ALA A 370 -4.07 -19.11 4.58
N TYR A 371 -3.93 -20.44 4.71
CA TYR A 371 -3.20 -21.04 5.83
C TYR A 371 -1.69 -21.17 5.58
N GLU A 372 -1.27 -21.37 4.32
CA GLU A 372 0.16 -21.31 3.94
C GLU A 372 0.75 -19.89 4.03
N PHE A 373 -0.09 -18.86 3.95
CA PHE A 373 0.32 -17.46 4.14
C PHE A 373 0.64 -17.12 5.61
N TYR A 374 0.06 -17.84 6.58
CA TYR A 374 0.18 -17.48 8.02
C TYR A 374 1.37 -18.12 8.75
N LEU A 375 2.05 -19.10 8.16
CA LEU A 375 3.15 -19.84 8.81
C LEU A 375 4.51 -19.71 8.10
N GLY A 376 4.56 -19.05 6.93
CA GLY A 376 5.77 -18.91 6.11
C GLY A 376 6.54 -17.61 6.26
N ASP A 377 5.91 -16.51 6.70
CA ASP A 377 6.55 -15.18 6.77
C ASP A 377 6.42 -14.56 8.16
N GLU A 378 7.29 -14.98 9.07
CA GLU A 378 7.77 -14.09 10.13
C GLU A 378 8.66 -13.01 9.48
N MET A 379 8.08 -11.95 8.92
CA MET A 379 8.59 -10.56 8.91
C MET A 379 7.53 -9.67 8.24
N ASP A 380 7.16 -8.58 8.92
CA ASP A 380 6.37 -7.46 8.42
C ASP A 380 4.93 -7.76 7.95
N ALA A 381 4.09 -8.23 8.88
CA ALA A 381 2.66 -7.96 8.79
C ALA A 381 2.42 -6.44 8.94
N GLU A 382 2.56 -5.70 7.85
CA GLU A 382 2.02 -4.34 7.74
C GLU A 382 0.51 -4.43 7.99
N ASP A 383 0.08 -3.82 9.09
CA ASP A 383 -1.33 -3.69 9.46
C ASP A 383 -2.12 -3.09 8.29
N LEU A 384 -2.90 -3.92 7.59
CA LEU A 384 -3.72 -3.56 6.42
C LEU A 384 -4.73 -2.44 6.73
N SER A 385 -4.95 -2.10 8.01
CA SER A 385 -5.78 -0.96 8.42
C SER A 385 -5.05 0.39 8.38
N VAL A 386 -3.71 0.39 8.31
CA VAL A 386 -2.87 1.59 8.28
C VAL A 386 -2.44 1.87 6.84
N PRO A 387 -2.91 2.98 6.22
CA PRO A 387 -2.54 3.32 4.85
C PRO A 387 -1.03 3.48 4.72
N THR A 388 -0.43 2.78 3.75
CA THR A 388 1.01 2.88 3.50
C THR A 388 1.38 4.29 3.01
N ARG A 389 2.65 4.67 3.14
CA ARG A 389 3.16 5.95 2.63
C ARG A 389 2.82 6.17 1.14
N ARG A 390 2.74 5.08 0.37
CA ARG A 390 2.37 5.09 -1.05
C ARG A 390 0.89 5.43 -1.23
N ASP A 391 0.01 4.83 -0.42
CA ASP A 391 -1.43 5.14 -0.41
C ASP A 391 -1.71 6.58 0.02
N ILE A 392 -0.97 7.07 1.01
CA ILE A 392 -1.08 8.45 1.49
C ILE A 392 -0.66 9.43 0.39
N LYS A 393 0.45 9.17 -0.31
CA LYS A 393 0.91 10.00 -1.44
C LYS A 393 -0.06 9.96 -2.62
N MET A 394 -0.64 8.80 -2.90
CA MET A 394 -1.63 8.65 -3.97
C MET A 394 -2.91 9.42 -3.64
N ARG A 395 -3.40 9.34 -2.40
CA ARG A 395 -4.58 10.08 -1.95
C ARG A 395 -4.34 11.59 -1.91
N SER A 396 -3.16 12.05 -1.48
CA SER A 396 -2.84 13.48 -1.49
C SER A 396 -2.70 14.03 -2.90
N ALA A 397 -2.08 13.29 -3.83
CA ALA A 397 -2.04 13.65 -5.25
C ALA A 397 -3.45 13.71 -5.86
N LYS A 398 -4.29 12.70 -5.59
CA LYS A 398 -5.68 12.66 -6.05
C LYS A 398 -6.53 13.81 -5.51
N ILE A 399 -6.33 14.21 -4.25
CA ILE A 399 -6.99 15.39 -3.67
C ILE A 399 -6.50 16.68 -4.38
N CYS A 400 -5.20 16.82 -4.62
CA CYS A 400 -4.68 17.97 -5.36
C CYS A 400 -5.22 18.04 -6.81
N GLU A 401 -5.47 16.91 -7.44
CA GLU A 401 -6.07 16.83 -8.78
C GLU A 401 -7.59 17.06 -8.76
N GLU A 402 -8.32 16.45 -7.82
CA GLU A 402 -9.79 16.60 -7.69
C GLU A 402 -10.19 18.02 -7.29
N PHE A 403 -9.37 18.71 -6.49
CA PHE A 403 -9.54 20.12 -6.14
C PHE A 403 -8.71 21.06 -7.04
N GLY A 404 -7.98 20.50 -8.01
CA GLY A 404 -7.25 21.23 -9.03
C GLY A 404 -8.14 21.57 -10.22
N ASP A 405 -8.37 22.86 -10.41
CA ASP A 405 -8.86 23.57 -11.60
C ASP A 405 -10.19 23.20 -12.27
N LYS A 406 -10.79 22.01 -12.07
CA LYS A 406 -11.96 21.60 -12.90
C LYS A 406 -13.25 21.23 -12.16
N ASN A 407 -13.20 20.93 -10.85
CA ASN A 407 -14.38 20.38 -10.15
C ASN A 407 -15.10 21.38 -9.22
N ILE A 408 -14.50 22.55 -8.94
CA ILE A 408 -15.13 23.56 -8.08
C ILE A 408 -16.14 24.43 -8.85
N GLU A 409 -15.99 24.59 -10.17
CA GLU A 409 -17.03 25.24 -11.00
C GLU A 409 -18.36 24.47 -10.94
N GLN A 410 -18.34 23.14 -10.95
CA GLN A 410 -19.55 22.33 -10.83
C GLN A 410 -20.17 22.40 -9.41
N GLN A 411 -19.34 22.40 -8.35
CA GLN A 411 -19.83 22.53 -6.97
C GLN A 411 -20.31 23.95 -6.60
N LEU A 412 -19.76 25.00 -7.22
CA LEU A 412 -20.22 26.37 -7.07
C LEU A 412 -21.52 26.62 -7.84
N ILE A 413 -21.70 26.02 -9.01
CA ILE A 413 -22.95 26.10 -9.77
C ILE A 413 -24.10 25.40 -9.03
N GLU A 414 -23.86 24.25 -8.40
CA GLU A 414 -24.88 23.55 -7.58
C GLU A 414 -25.25 24.30 -6.29
N ARG A 415 -24.30 25.00 -5.65
CA ARG A 415 -24.61 25.80 -4.44
C ARG A 415 -25.24 27.16 -4.73
N VAL A 416 -24.94 27.78 -5.87
CA VAL A 416 -25.51 29.09 -6.26
C VAL A 416 -26.88 28.95 -6.91
N GLY A 417 -27.25 27.76 -7.39
CA GLY A 417 -28.62 27.43 -7.83
C GLY A 417 -29.67 27.43 -6.70
N GLY A 418 -29.24 27.40 -5.43
CA GLY A 418 -30.10 27.55 -4.26
C GLY A 418 -30.28 29.01 -3.86
N LYS A 419 -31.41 29.60 -4.24
CA LYS A 419 -31.86 30.96 -3.87
C LYS A 419 -31.51 31.36 -2.43
N GLY A 420 -30.60 32.33 -2.25
CA GLY A 420 -30.36 32.96 -0.96
C GLY A 420 -29.46 34.20 -1.07
N LYS A 421 -30.08 35.39 -1.08
CA LYS A 421 -29.36 36.67 -0.99
C LYS A 421 -28.61 36.75 0.36
N ILE A 422 -27.29 36.71 0.35
CA ILE A 422 -26.49 37.07 1.53
C ILE A 422 -26.04 38.53 1.36
N LYS A 423 -26.67 39.42 2.12
CA LYS A 423 -26.15 40.77 2.40
C LYS A 423 -24.91 40.61 3.26
N ILE A 424 -23.74 40.94 2.73
CA ILE A 424 -22.53 41.10 3.52
C ILE A 424 -22.50 42.54 4.03
N GLN A 425 -22.79 42.74 5.31
CA GLN A 425 -22.47 43.96 6.04
C GLN A 425 -20.97 43.96 6.35
N TYR A 426 -20.29 45.02 5.95
CA TYR A 426 -18.89 45.28 6.29
C TYR A 426 -18.77 45.64 7.78
N LEU A 427 -17.83 44.98 8.46
CA LEU A 427 -17.14 45.49 9.64
C LEU A 427 -15.65 45.50 9.33
#